data_AF-A0A967LIF0-F1
#
_entry.id   AF-A0A967LIF0-F1
#
_cell.length_a   1.000
_cell.length_b   1.000
_cell.length_c   1.000
_cell.angle_alpha   90.00
_cell.angle_beta   90.00
_cell.angle_gamma   90.00
#
_symmetry.space_group_name_H-M   'P 1'
#
loop_
_entity.id
_entity.type
_entity.pdbx_description
1 polymer ?
#
loop_
_entity_poly.entity_id
_entity_poly.type
_entity_poly.pdbx_seq_one_letter_code
_entity_poly.pdbx_strand_id
1 'polypeptide(L)'
;MKPDNVLPEIVASIERPWGLASNGKSVAIASLLGVVELFDVSSEGVVKPKAKIQFPDLDKGDIRGVAFVGDYLVVALADRQLRTFTIAGERVFESSSLKLPGVPYS
;
A
#
# COMPACT_ATOMS: atom_id res chain seq x y z
N MET A 1 32.33 6.86 -21.19
CA MET A 1 31.53 5.65 -20.89
C MET A 1 30.09 5.96 -21.28
N LYS A 2 29.47 5.19 -22.18
CA LYS A 2 28.01 5.21 -22.30
C LYS A 2 27.45 4.56 -21.03
N PRO A 3 26.35 5.07 -20.45
CA PRO A 3 25.65 4.32 -19.44
C PRO A 3 25.24 2.98 -20.07
N ASP A 4 25.64 1.88 -19.46
CA ASP A 4 25.13 0.57 -19.84
C ASP A 4 23.61 0.64 -19.70
N ASN A 5 22.90 0.41 -20.81
CA ASN A 5 21.45 0.38 -20.84
C ASN A 5 20.99 -0.87 -20.08
N VAL A 6 20.99 -0.81 -18.74
CA VAL A 6 20.43 -1.84 -17.89
C VAL A 6 18.93 -1.79 -18.06
N LEU A 7 18.35 -2.86 -18.59
CA LEU A 7 16.91 -3.00 -18.68
C LEU A 7 16.34 -3.04 -17.26
N PRO A 8 15.23 -2.33 -16.98
CA PRO A 8 14.61 -2.36 -15.66
C PRO A 8 14.16 -3.78 -15.32
N GLU A 9 14.53 -4.24 -14.12
CA GLU A 9 14.09 -5.53 -13.58
C GLU A 9 12.62 -5.45 -13.13
N ILE A 10 11.83 -6.48 -13.46
CA ILE A 10 10.45 -6.61 -12.95
C ILE A 10 10.52 -7.29 -11.58
N VAL A 11 10.36 -6.50 -10.51
CA VAL A 11 10.48 -6.99 -9.13
C VAL A 11 9.19 -7.56 -8.55
N ALA A 12 8.04 -7.22 -9.12
CA ALA A 12 6.74 -7.75 -8.73
C ALA A 12 5.68 -7.58 -9.82
N SER A 13 4.68 -8.46 -9.83
CA SER A 13 3.45 -8.32 -10.60
C SER A 13 2.29 -8.25 -9.62
N ILE A 14 1.53 -7.16 -9.68
CA ILE A 14 0.40 -6.90 -8.79
C ILE A 14 -0.86 -7.10 -9.60
N GLU A 15 -1.77 -7.92 -9.10
CA GLU A 15 -3.03 -8.20 -9.79
C GLU A 15 -4.03 -7.05 -9.54
N ARG A 16 -4.60 -6.49 -10.62
CA ARG A 16 -5.60 -5.41 -10.59
C ARG A 16 -5.20 -4.23 -9.67
N PRO A 17 -4.01 -3.61 -9.87
CA PRO A 17 -3.60 -2.45 -9.10
C PRO A 17 -4.49 -1.26 -9.49
N TRP A 18 -4.84 -0.43 -8.52
CA TRP A 18 -5.67 0.75 -8.80
C TRP A 18 -5.29 1.98 -7.96
N GLY A 19 -4.63 1.81 -6.80
CA GLY A 19 -4.17 2.91 -5.95
C GLY A 19 -2.68 2.81 -5.62
N LEU A 20 -2.02 3.95 -5.42
CA LEU A 20 -0.60 4.02 -5.06
C LEU A 20 -0.35 5.15 -4.06
N ALA A 21 0.52 4.89 -3.09
CA ALA A 21 1.09 5.90 -2.19
C ALA A 21 2.60 5.69 -2.04
N SER A 22 3.34 6.76 -1.79
CA SER A 22 4.79 6.71 -1.51
C SER A 22 5.17 7.73 -0.46
N ASN A 23 6.13 7.39 0.40
CA ASN A 23 6.80 8.32 1.31
C ASN A 23 8.30 8.50 0.99
N GLY A 24 8.73 8.04 -0.19
CA GLY A 24 10.12 8.09 -0.64
C GLY A 24 11.01 6.95 -0.13
N LYS A 25 10.64 6.29 0.96
CA LYS A 25 11.33 5.08 1.48
C LYS A 25 10.55 3.80 1.24
N SER A 26 9.23 3.93 1.07
CA SER A 26 8.33 2.83 0.81
C SER A 26 7.27 3.25 -0.20
N VAL A 27 6.79 2.26 -0.95
CA VAL A 27 5.66 2.38 -1.86
C VAL A 27 4.60 1.39 -1.43
N ALA A 28 3.35 1.85 -1.35
CA ALA A 28 2.18 1.02 -1.12
C ALA A 28 1.34 1.01 -2.40
N ILE A 29 0.93 -0.17 -2.85
CA ILE A 29 0.05 -0.35 -4.01
C ILE A 29 -1.18 -1.11 -3.57
N ALA A 30 -2.35 -0.50 -3.74
CA ALA A 30 -3.64 -1.11 -3.44
C ALA A 30 -4.19 -1.83 -4.68
N SER A 31 -4.74 -3.02 -4.47
CA SER A 31 -5.43 -3.79 -5.49
C SER A 31 -6.94 -3.83 -5.28
N LEU A 32 -7.68 -4.09 -6.35
CA LEU A 32 -9.13 -4.33 -6.29
C LEU A 32 -9.46 -5.70 -5.67
N LEU A 33 -8.46 -6.45 -5.21
CA LEU A 33 -8.63 -7.76 -4.58
C LEU A 33 -8.53 -7.69 -3.05
N GLY A 34 -8.60 -6.50 -2.47
CA GLY A 34 -8.52 -6.34 -1.01
C GLY A 34 -7.11 -6.58 -0.46
N VAL A 35 -6.08 -6.26 -1.27
CA VAL A 35 -4.67 -6.37 -0.87
C VAL A 35 -3.98 -5.02 -1.01
N VAL A 36 -3.14 -4.69 -0.04
CA VAL A 36 -2.14 -3.63 -0.18
C VAL A 36 -0.75 -4.27 -0.14
N GLU A 37 -0.01 -4.14 -1.23
CA GLU A 37 1.39 -4.58 -1.30
C GLU A 37 2.33 -3.43 -0.97
N LEU A 38 3.27 -3.69 -0.07
CA LEU A 38 4.28 -2.75 0.38
C LEU A 38 5.64 -3.14 -0.19
N PHE A 39 6.37 -2.12 -0.63
CA PHE A 39 7.72 -2.21 -1.16
C PHE A 39 8.61 -1.23 -0.43
N ASP A 40 9.86 -1.61 -0.19
CA ASP A 40 10.91 -0.68 0.23
C ASP A 40 11.63 -0.11 -0.99
N VAL A 41 12.02 1.15 -0.89
CA VAL A 41 12.78 1.88 -1.90
C VAL A 41 14.10 2.31 -1.29
N SER A 42 15.21 1.81 -1.83
CA SER A 42 16.54 2.22 -1.38
C SER A 42 16.86 3.65 -1.81
N SER A 43 17.90 4.25 -1.22
CA SER A 43 18.44 5.55 -1.65
C SER A 43 18.91 5.58 -3.10
N GLU A 44 19.17 4.41 -3.69
CA GLU A 44 19.58 4.23 -5.09
C GLU A 44 18.37 4.00 -6.01
N GLY A 45 17.15 4.01 -5.48
CA GLY A 45 15.91 3.78 -6.23
C GLY A 45 15.57 2.31 -6.47
N VAL A 46 16.26 1.38 -5.81
CA VAL A 46 15.97 -0.06 -5.93
C VAL A 46 14.71 -0.39 -5.14
N VAL A 47 13.73 -1.00 -5.79
CA VAL A 47 12.46 -1.42 -5.19
C VAL A 47 12.52 -2.89 -4.79
N LYS A 48 12.11 -3.21 -3.56
CA LYS A 48 12.06 -4.60 -3.07
C LYS A 48 10.71 -4.90 -2.41
N PRO A 49 10.12 -6.08 -2.62
CA PRO A 49 8.93 -6.52 -1.89
C PRO A 49 9.21 -6.50 -0.38
N LYS A 50 8.27 -5.98 0.40
CA LYS A 50 8.38 -5.87 1.85
C LYS A 50 7.32 -6.67 2.57
N ALA A 51 6.05 -6.36 2.31
CA ALA A 51 4.93 -6.98 3.00
C ALA A 51 3.66 -6.96 2.16
N LYS A 52 2.70 -7.80 2.52
CA LYS A 52 1.34 -7.74 1.99
C LYS A 52 0.34 -7.64 3.14
N ILE A 53 -0.55 -6.66 3.05
CA ILE A 53 -1.66 -6.49 3.99
C ILE A 53 -2.89 -7.03 3.28
N GLN A 54 -3.46 -8.10 3.81
CA GLN A 54 -4.69 -8.70 3.29
C GLN A 54 -5.87 -8.24 4.13
N PHE A 55 -6.97 -7.94 3.46
CA PHE A 55 -8.24 -7.59 4.10
C PHE A 55 -9.25 -8.71 3.76
N PRO A 56 -9.22 -9.84 4.49
CA PRO A 56 -9.99 -11.03 4.13
C PRO A 56 -11.50 -10.85 4.28
N ASP A 57 -11.92 -9.89 5.11
CA ASP A 57 -13.34 -9.60 5.39
C ASP A 57 -13.93 -8.57 4.43
N LEU A 58 -13.19 -8.19 3.38
CA LEU A 58 -13.60 -7.19 2.40
C LEU A 58 -13.97 -7.81 1.06
N ASP A 59 -14.99 -7.26 0.43
CA ASP A 59 -15.33 -7.59 -0.95
C ASP A 59 -14.32 -6.96 -1.92
N LYS A 60 -14.27 -7.49 -3.14
CA LYS A 60 -13.42 -6.95 -4.21
C LYS A 60 -13.75 -5.48 -4.45
N GLY A 61 -12.72 -4.63 -4.40
CA GLY A 61 -12.84 -3.20 -4.63
C GLY A 61 -13.19 -2.39 -3.39
N ASP A 62 -13.14 -2.96 -2.19
CA ASP A 62 -13.48 -2.23 -0.96
C ASP A 62 -12.38 -1.30 -0.44
N ILE A 63 -11.13 -1.45 -0.90
CA ILE A 63 -10.12 -0.42 -0.62
C ILE A 63 -10.48 0.80 -1.47
N ARG A 64 -10.63 1.97 -0.85
CA ARG A 64 -11.00 3.26 -1.45
C ARG A 64 -9.88 4.28 -1.44
N GLY A 65 -8.78 4.01 -0.72
CA GLY A 65 -7.59 4.84 -0.79
C GLY A 65 -6.47 4.30 0.06
N VAL A 66 -5.24 4.70 -0.28
CA VAL A 66 -4.04 4.46 0.51
C VAL A 66 -3.23 5.75 0.60
N ALA A 67 -2.65 6.03 1.75
CA ALA A 67 -1.80 7.20 1.97
C ALA A 67 -0.77 6.93 3.07
N PHE A 68 0.40 7.54 2.97
CA PHE A 68 1.35 7.60 4.09
C PHE A 68 1.10 8.88 4.89
N VAL A 69 1.07 8.75 6.22
CA VAL A 69 0.95 9.86 7.18
C VAL A 69 2.02 9.66 8.25
N GLY A 70 3.15 10.37 8.12
CA GLY A 70 4.34 10.08 8.93
C GLY A 70 4.83 8.65 8.73
N ASP A 71 5.00 7.92 9.84
CA ASP A 71 5.43 6.51 9.84
C ASP A 71 4.28 5.50 9.69
N TYR A 72 3.06 5.99 9.43
CA TYR A 72 1.87 5.17 9.29
C TYR A 72 1.44 5.06 7.83
N LEU A 73 1.00 3.86 7.45
CA LEU A 73 0.17 3.67 6.27
C LEU A 73 -1.30 3.75 6.69
N VAL A 74 -2.07 4.60 6.03
CA VAL A 74 -3.51 4.71 6.21
C VAL A 74 -4.20 4.08 5.00
N VAL A 75 -5.16 3.20 5.27
CA VAL A 75 -5.98 2.53 4.26
C VAL A 75 -7.43 2.89 4.50
N ALA A 76 -8.06 3.53 3.52
CA ALA A 76 -9.47 3.88 3.55
C ALA A 76 -10.30 2.77 2.92
N LEU A 77 -11.37 2.36 3.59
CA LEU A 77 -12.23 1.24 3.20
C LEU A 77 -13.65 1.71 2.87
N ALA A 78 -14.33 0.95 2.01
CA ALA A 78 -15.69 1.23 1.53
C ALA A 78 -16.73 1.23 2.65
N ASP A 79 -16.49 0.43 3.68
CA ASP A 79 -17.35 0.34 4.85
C ASP A 79 -17.26 1.58 5.77
N ARG A 80 -16.45 2.58 5.41
CA ARG A 80 -16.13 3.81 6.17
C ARG A 80 -15.12 3.62 7.29
N GLN A 81 -14.31 2.56 7.26
CA GLN A 81 -13.15 2.48 8.15
C GLN A 81 -11.91 3.12 7.52
N LEU A 82 -11.18 3.88 8.32
CA LEU A 82 -9.76 4.14 8.11
C LEU A 82 -8.99 3.20 9.02
N ARG A 83 -8.19 2.31 8.44
CA ARG A 83 -7.27 1.45 9.20
C ARG A 83 -5.86 1.99 9.02
N THR A 84 -5.13 2.06 10.12
CA THR A 84 -3.76 2.57 10.16
C THR A 84 -2.83 1.43 10.50
N PHE A 85 -1.68 1.41 9.83
CA PHE A 85 -0.68 0.36 9.97
C PHE A 85 0.65 1.01 10.30
N THR A 86 1.28 0.52 11.36
CA THR A 86 2.64 0.90 11.70
C THR A 86 3.61 0.00 10.95
N ILE A 87 4.63 0.62 10.35
CA ILE A 87 5.69 -0.08 9.63
C ILE A 87 6.96 0.03 10.47
N ALA A 88 7.34 -1.06 11.12
CA ALA A 88 8.51 -1.12 12.02
C ALA A 88 9.52 -2.15 11.51
N GLY A 89 10.49 -1.68 10.72
CA GLY A 89 11.45 -2.56 10.04
C GLY A 89 10.73 -3.46 9.03
N GLU A 90 10.82 -4.77 9.22
CA GLU A 90 10.15 -5.79 8.40
C GLU A 90 8.71 -6.08 8.84
N ARG A 91 8.30 -5.57 10.01
CA ARG A 91 6.97 -5.85 10.56
C ARG A 91 5.97 -4.79 10.16
N VAL A 92 4.79 -5.24 9.78
CA VAL A 92 3.61 -4.42 9.52
C VAL A 92 2.50 -4.95 10.41
N PHE A 93 1.90 -4.08 11.20
CA PHE A 93 0.75 -4.43 12.04
C PHE A 93 -0.24 -3.27 12.07
N GLU A 94 -1.51 -3.61 12.15
CA GLU A 94 -2.57 -2.63 12.35
C GLU A 94 -2.38 -1.97 13.72
N SER A 95 -2.32 -0.65 13.75
CA SER A 95 -2.11 0.12 14.98
C SER A 95 -3.41 0.75 15.48
N SER A 96 -4.33 1.12 14.58
CA SER A 96 -5.66 1.60 14.97
C SER A 96 -6.66 1.57 13.81
N SER A 97 -7.96 1.60 14.13
CA SER A 97 -9.05 1.80 13.19
C SER A 97 -9.94 2.96 13.65
N LEU A 98 -10.40 3.77 12.69
CA LEU A 98 -11.31 4.89 12.89
C LEU A 98 -12.52 4.72 11.96
N LYS A 99 -13.73 4.80 12.52
CA LYS A 99 -14.96 4.87 11.72
C LYS A 99 -15.21 6.32 11.29
N LEU A 100 -15.28 6.55 9.99
CA LEU A 100 -15.62 7.85 9.43
C LEU A 100 -17.12 8.14 9.55
N PRO A 101 -17.51 9.39 9.88
CA PRO A 101 -18.91 9.80 9.85
C PRO A 101 -19.45 9.86 8.41
N GLY A 102 -20.78 9.82 8.26
CA GLY A 102 -21.48 9.93 6.97
C GLY A 102 -22.05 8.61 6.46
N VAL A 103 -22.97 8.67 5.50
CA VAL A 103 -23.60 7.49 4.86
C VAL A 103 -22.81 7.16 3.58
N PRO A 104 -22.57 5.89 3.21
CA PRO A 104 -21.90 5.57 1.94
C PRO A 104 -22.62 6.27 0.78
N TYR A 105 -21.89 6.95 -0.09
CA TYR A 105 -22.45 7.42 -1.35
C TYR A 105 -22.75 6.18 -2.19
N SER A 106 -24.05 5.94 -2.41
CA SER A 106 -24.60 4.90 -3.28
C SER A 106 -24.27 5.15 -4.75
#